data_AF-A0A821L822-F1
#
_entry.id   AF-A0A821L822-F1
#
_cell.length_a   1.000
_cell.length_b   1.000
_cell.length_c   1.000
_cell.angle_alpha   90.00
_cell.angle_beta   90.00
_cell.angle_gamma   90.00
#
_symmetry.space_group_name_H-M   'P 1'
#
loop_
_entity.id
_entity.type
_entity.pdbx_description
1 polymer ?
#
loop_
_entity_poly.entity_id
_entity_poly.type
_entity_poly.pdbx_seq_one_letter_code
_entity_poly.pdbx_strand_id
1 'polypeptide(L)'
;DLRERNAGKLASRFMEHELNDDFDLNDDGQRTITLTKKLQVKSRQQAKPTVDSRFRGIDQQSVKQTRHYFSSLGFCIMEGNTKYTKAELEKLVYENDGTCVQNALAKTYCVVT
;
A
#
# COMPACT_ATOMS: atom_id res chain seq x y z
N ASP A 1 -32.35 -6.57 5.38
CA ASP A 1 -32.05 -5.33 6.10
C ASP A 1 -30.54 -5.24 6.41
N LEU A 2 -29.91 -4.07 6.30
CA LEU A 2 -28.48 -3.89 6.66
C LEU A 2 -28.27 -3.69 8.17
N ARG A 3 -29.33 -3.31 8.90
CA ARG A 3 -29.28 -3.12 10.37
C ARG A 3 -29.12 -4.45 11.10
N GLU A 4 -29.84 -5.48 10.69
CA GLU A 4 -29.78 -6.82 11.29
C GLU A 4 -28.38 -7.44 11.20
N ARG A 5 -27.70 -7.26 10.06
CA ARG A 5 -26.34 -7.79 9.82
C ARG A 5 -25.24 -7.11 10.63
N ASN A 6 -25.53 -5.98 11.29
CA ASN A 6 -24.56 -5.23 12.08
C ASN A 6 -24.94 -5.13 13.57
N ALA A 7 -26.10 -5.66 13.96
CA ALA A 7 -26.53 -5.77 15.35
C ALA A 7 -25.69 -6.84 16.07
N GLY A 8 -24.58 -6.43 16.69
CA GLY A 8 -23.73 -7.33 17.49
C GLY A 8 -22.23 -7.07 17.39
N LYS A 9 -21.77 -6.32 16.38
CA LYS A 9 -20.32 -6.08 16.16
C LYS A 9 -19.66 -5.13 17.17
N LEU A 10 -20.46 -4.38 17.94
CA LEU A 10 -19.97 -3.42 18.95
C LEU A 10 -19.96 -3.97 20.37
N ALA A 11 -20.71 -5.04 20.67
CA ALA A 11 -20.89 -5.55 22.03
C ALA A 11 -19.61 -6.19 22.60
N SER A 12 -18.76 -6.78 21.75
CA SER A 12 -17.55 -7.47 22.20
C SER A 12 -16.43 -6.55 22.70
N ARG A 13 -16.57 -5.21 22.59
CA ARG A 13 -15.55 -4.26 23.11
C ARG A 13 -15.73 -3.88 24.57
N PHE A 14 -16.84 -4.27 25.22
CA PHE A 14 -17.16 -3.85 26.59
C PHE A 14 -17.05 -4.96 27.65
N MET A 15 -16.63 -6.18 27.29
CA MET A 15 -16.52 -7.32 28.22
C MET A 15 -15.07 -7.66 28.60
N GLU A 16 -14.25 -6.67 28.89
CA GLU A 16 -12.91 -6.89 29.48
C GLU A 16 -12.85 -6.29 30.89
N HIS A 17 -13.79 -6.61 31.78
CA HIS A 17 -13.53 -6.46 33.22
C HIS A 17 -14.48 -7.21 34.18
N GLU A 18 -14.92 -8.43 33.90
CA GLU A 18 -15.47 -9.28 34.97
C GLU A 18 -14.93 -10.71 34.84
N LEU A 19 -13.98 -11.02 35.74
CA LEU A 19 -13.64 -12.39 36.12
C LEU A 19 -14.90 -13.01 36.73
N ASN A 20 -15.67 -13.73 35.93
CA ASN A 20 -16.68 -14.66 36.42
C ASN A 20 -16.24 -16.06 35.99
N ASP A 21 -15.48 -16.74 36.86
CA ASP A 21 -15.35 -18.20 36.81
C ASP A 21 -16.72 -18.78 37.21
N ASP A 22 -17.63 -18.93 36.24
CA ASP A 22 -18.88 -19.66 36.45
C ASP A 22 -18.57 -21.15 36.65
N PHE A 23 -18.57 -21.58 37.91
CA PHE A 23 -18.56 -22.99 38.30
C PHE A 23 -19.97 -23.54 38.22
N ASP A 24 -20.33 -24.15 37.08
CA ASP A 24 -21.53 -24.99 37.02
C ASP A 24 -21.28 -26.34 37.71
N LEU A 25 -22.07 -26.61 38.75
CA LEU A 25 -22.18 -27.92 39.40
C LEU A 25 -23.14 -28.78 38.58
N ASN A 26 -22.64 -29.83 37.93
CA ASN A 26 -23.53 -30.87 37.40
C ASN A 26 -24.16 -31.66 38.57
N ASP A 27 -25.35 -32.22 38.34
CA ASP A 27 -26.17 -32.99 39.30
C ASP A 27 -25.43 -34.21 39.91
N ASP A 28 -24.29 -34.62 39.35
CA ASP A 28 -23.45 -35.72 39.83
C ASP A 28 -22.23 -35.28 40.66
N GLY A 29 -22.12 -33.98 41.00
CA GLY A 29 -21.08 -33.45 41.90
C GLY A 29 -19.67 -33.32 41.29
N GLN A 30 -19.49 -33.49 39.98
CA GLN A 30 -18.19 -33.36 39.31
C GLN A 30 -18.03 -32.02 38.58
N ARG A 31 -16.92 -31.32 38.87
CA ARG A 31 -16.55 -30.01 38.29
C ARG A 31 -16.06 -30.21 36.85
N THR A 32 -16.70 -29.59 35.87
CA THR A 32 -16.22 -29.58 34.47
C THR A 32 -15.93 -28.15 34.02
N ILE A 33 -14.71 -27.91 33.53
CA ILE A 33 -14.27 -26.59 33.03
C ILE A 33 -14.55 -26.55 31.52
N THR A 34 -15.54 -25.78 31.10
CA THR A 34 -15.83 -25.52 29.68
C THR A 34 -14.92 -24.40 29.16
N LEU A 35 -13.71 -24.79 28.70
CA LEU A 35 -12.78 -23.88 28.02
C LEU A 35 -13.37 -23.42 26.66
N THR A 36 -13.97 -22.23 26.64
CA THR A 36 -14.42 -21.58 25.42
C THR A 36 -13.20 -21.17 24.56
N LYS A 37 -13.09 -21.79 23.38
CA LYS A 37 -11.99 -21.61 22.43
C LYS A 37 -12.04 -20.20 21.83
N LYS A 38 -11.16 -19.29 22.26
CA LYS A 38 -11.05 -17.91 21.74
C LYS A 38 -10.81 -17.94 20.21
N LEU A 39 -11.78 -17.45 19.44
CA LEU A 39 -11.67 -17.28 17.99
C LEU A 39 -10.64 -16.18 17.69
N GLN A 40 -9.50 -16.59 17.16
CA GLN A 40 -8.41 -15.69 16.78
C GLN A 40 -8.86 -14.84 15.58
N VAL A 41 -9.20 -13.57 15.83
CA VAL A 41 -9.57 -12.62 14.78
C VAL A 41 -8.30 -12.29 13.97
N LYS A 42 -8.21 -12.84 12.75
CA LYS A 42 -7.15 -12.46 11.80
C LYS A 42 -7.27 -10.95 11.53
N SER A 43 -6.26 -10.19 11.94
CA SER A 43 -6.22 -8.76 11.66
C SER A 43 -6.22 -8.57 10.15
N ARG A 44 -7.21 -7.82 9.64
CA ARG A 44 -7.28 -7.46 8.23
C ARG A 44 -6.10 -6.54 7.96
N GLN A 45 -5.03 -7.07 7.35
CA GLN A 45 -3.91 -6.25 6.90
C GLN A 45 -4.47 -5.23 5.91
N GLN A 46 -4.53 -3.97 6.33
CA GLN A 46 -4.87 -2.89 5.41
C GLN A 46 -3.70 -2.75 4.44
N ALA A 47 -3.97 -2.92 3.15
CA ALA A 47 -3.00 -2.66 2.11
C ALA A 47 -2.53 -1.20 2.26
N LYS A 48 -1.22 -1.01 2.42
CA LYS A 48 -0.64 0.33 2.52
C LYS A 48 -0.93 1.08 1.22
N PRO A 49 -1.31 2.36 1.27
CA PRO A 49 -1.47 3.16 0.07
C PRO A 49 -0.13 3.24 -0.67
N THR A 50 -0.06 2.64 -1.85
CA THR A 50 1.09 2.68 -2.75
C THR A 50 0.79 3.60 -3.92
N VAL A 51 1.83 4.27 -4.42
CA VAL A 51 1.72 5.11 -5.62
C VAL A 51 1.49 4.23 -6.84
N ASP A 52 0.58 4.63 -7.74
CA ASP A 52 0.36 3.96 -9.04
C ASP A 52 1.68 3.93 -9.83
N SER A 53 1.92 2.84 -10.57
CA SER A 53 3.17 2.63 -11.31
C SER A 53 3.46 3.74 -12.30
N ARG A 54 2.45 4.44 -12.80
CA ARG A 54 2.60 5.56 -13.74
C ARG A 54 3.19 6.82 -13.10
N PHE A 55 3.10 6.96 -11.78
CA PHE A 55 3.74 8.06 -11.04
C PHE A 55 5.08 7.65 -10.42
N ARG A 56 5.51 6.39 -10.65
CA ARG A 56 6.80 5.89 -10.20
C ARG A 56 7.82 6.13 -11.30
N GLY A 57 8.86 6.91 -10.98
CA GLY A 57 10.03 7.01 -11.86
C GLY A 57 10.85 5.72 -11.87
N ILE A 58 11.63 5.51 -12.93
CA ILE A 58 12.57 4.40 -12.98
C ILE A 58 13.70 4.54 -11.94
N ASP A 59 14.32 3.40 -11.61
CA ASP A 59 15.51 3.38 -10.75
C ASP A 59 16.72 3.92 -11.52
N GLN A 60 17.16 5.12 -11.15
CA GLN A 60 18.28 5.82 -11.76
C GLN A 60 19.60 5.05 -11.65
N GLN A 61 19.77 4.27 -10.58
CA GLN A 61 21.01 3.51 -10.35
C GLN A 61 21.17 2.34 -11.32
N SER A 62 20.06 1.90 -11.93
CA SER A 62 20.05 0.80 -12.89
C SER A 62 20.51 1.21 -14.30
N VAL A 63 20.60 2.52 -14.59
CA VAL A 63 20.85 3.03 -15.93
C VAL A 63 22.30 3.48 -16.08
N LYS A 64 23.00 2.92 -17.07
CA LYS A 64 24.36 3.33 -17.42
C LYS A 64 24.33 4.55 -18.34
N GLN A 65 24.88 5.66 -17.88
CA GLN A 65 25.08 6.84 -18.72
C GLN A 65 25.99 6.50 -19.90
N THR A 66 25.55 6.85 -21.11
CA THR A 66 26.27 6.56 -22.35
C THR A 66 26.69 7.85 -23.07
N ARG A 67 25.88 8.92 -22.97
CA ARG A 67 26.08 10.19 -23.68
C ARG A 67 25.69 11.38 -22.80
N HIS A 68 25.95 12.60 -23.28
CA HIS A 68 25.71 13.85 -22.55
C HIS A 68 24.85 14.87 -23.31
N TYR A 69 23.95 14.44 -24.20
CA TYR A 69 23.12 15.36 -24.99
C TYR A 69 22.16 16.20 -24.15
N PHE A 70 21.75 15.70 -23.00
CA PHE A 70 20.77 16.33 -22.12
C PHE A 70 21.38 16.86 -20.83
N SER A 71 22.70 17.08 -20.82
CA SER A 71 23.40 17.55 -19.63
C SER A 71 22.75 18.80 -19.06
N SER A 72 22.42 18.76 -17.77
CA SER A 72 21.73 19.84 -17.04
C SER A 72 20.30 20.17 -17.49
N LEU A 73 19.68 19.36 -18.35
CA LEU A 73 18.28 19.53 -18.77
C LEU A 73 17.33 18.65 -17.93
N GLY A 74 16.20 19.24 -17.53
CA GLY A 74 15.14 18.55 -16.79
C GLY A 74 13.93 18.23 -17.67
N PHE A 75 13.50 16.98 -17.71
CA PHE A 75 12.35 16.51 -18.50
C PHE A 75 11.24 16.02 -17.59
N CYS A 76 9.99 16.35 -17.92
CA CYS A 76 8.82 15.82 -17.23
C CYS A 76 8.09 14.84 -18.15
N ILE A 77 8.13 13.54 -17.85
CA ILE A 77 7.48 12.51 -18.67
C ILE A 77 6.16 12.12 -18.00
N MET A 78 5.04 12.50 -18.61
CA MET A 78 3.71 12.22 -18.07
C MET A 78 3.21 10.86 -18.55
N GLU A 79 3.31 10.60 -19.85
CA GLU A 79 2.83 9.36 -20.47
C GLU A 79 3.81 8.87 -21.53
N GLY A 80 3.69 7.59 -21.89
CA GLY A 80 4.42 6.99 -22.99
C GLY A 80 3.59 6.98 -24.27
N ASN A 81 4.25 6.95 -25.43
CA ASN A 81 3.58 6.79 -26.71
C ASN A 81 3.31 5.31 -27.00
N THR A 82 2.51 5.03 -28.03
CA THR A 82 2.27 3.70 -28.62
C THR A 82 3.54 2.87 -28.88
N LYS A 83 4.67 3.54 -29.14
CA LYS A 83 5.97 2.90 -29.43
C LYS A 83 6.89 2.77 -28.23
N TYR A 84 6.76 3.65 -27.23
CA TYR A 84 7.71 3.75 -26.13
C TYR A 84 6.95 4.00 -24.84
N THR A 85 7.15 3.13 -23.87
CA THR A 85 6.60 3.28 -22.53
C THR A 85 7.26 4.48 -21.82
N LYS A 86 6.57 5.04 -20.83
CA LYS A 86 7.12 6.10 -19.97
C LYS A 86 8.50 5.72 -19.40
N ALA A 87 8.64 4.48 -18.95
CA ALA A 87 9.89 3.98 -18.37
C ALA A 87 11.05 3.96 -19.39
N GLU A 88 10.78 3.62 -20.65
CA GLU A 88 11.80 3.63 -21.71
C GLU A 88 12.23 5.06 -22.06
N LEU A 89 11.28 6.01 -22.08
CA LEU A 89 11.58 7.42 -22.31
C LEU A 89 12.43 7.98 -21.16
N GLU A 90 12.07 7.68 -19.90
CA GLU A 90 12.86 8.09 -18.74
C GLU A 90 14.27 7.50 -18.81
N LYS A 91 14.40 6.21 -19.17
CA LYS A 91 15.68 5.54 -19.35
C LYS A 91 16.55 6.26 -20.38
N LEU A 92 15.98 6.61 -21.53
CA LEU A 92 16.70 7.33 -22.57
C LEU A 92 17.20 8.70 -22.08
N VAL A 93 16.40 9.41 -21.28
CA VAL A 93 16.82 10.69 -20.70
C VAL A 93 18.03 10.50 -19.78
N TYR A 94 17.99 9.52 -18.88
CA TYR A 94 19.12 9.23 -17.98
C TYR A 94 20.36 8.73 -18.71
N GLU A 95 20.21 7.92 -19.76
CA GLU A 95 21.33 7.46 -20.60
C GLU A 95 22.09 8.62 -21.26
N ASN A 96 21.42 9.76 -21.46
CA ASN A 96 21.95 10.94 -22.14
C ASN A 96 22.29 12.10 -21.16
N ASP A 97 22.48 11.80 -19.86
CA ASP A 97 22.84 12.76 -18.79
C ASP A 97 21.75 13.80 -18.49
N GLY A 98 20.49 13.47 -18.79
CA GLY A 98 19.33 14.28 -18.43
C GLY A 98 18.73 13.89 -17.08
N THR A 99 17.94 14.80 -16.52
CA THR A 99 17.20 14.57 -15.26
C THR A 99 15.71 14.44 -15.55
N CYS A 100 15.04 13.41 -15.02
CA CYS A 100 13.58 13.34 -15.06
C CYS A 100 12.96 13.91 -13.77
N VAL A 101 11.95 14.77 -13.93
CA VAL A 101 11.15 15.34 -12.83
C VAL A 101 9.71 14.87 -12.93
N GLN A 102 9.05 14.63 -11.79
CA GLN A 102 7.64 14.21 -11.77
C GLN A 102 6.69 15.40 -11.99
N ASN A 103 7.09 16.60 -11.59
CA ASN A 103 6.31 17.82 -11.71
C ASN A 103 7.08 18.82 -12.57
N ALA A 104 6.40 19.38 -13.57
CA ALA A 104 6.96 20.46 -14.37
C ALA A 104 7.10 21.73 -13.50
N LEU A 105 8.32 22.27 -13.44
CA LEU A 105 8.66 23.51 -12.77
C LEU A 105 9.25 24.50 -13.80
N ALA A 106 9.51 25.74 -13.41
CA ALA A 106 10.13 26.75 -14.29
C ALA A 106 11.49 26.32 -14.86
N LYS A 107 12.17 25.35 -14.23
CA LYS A 107 13.47 24.79 -14.67
C LYS A 107 13.32 23.55 -15.57
N THR A 108 12.09 23.06 -15.79
CA THR A 108 11.84 21.93 -16.68
C THR A 108 11.96 22.40 -18.12
N TYR A 109 12.82 21.75 -18.89
CA TYR A 109 13.06 22.05 -20.29
C TYR A 109 11.81 21.78 -21.13
N CYS A 110 11.23 20.58 -21.00
CA CYS A 110 9.96 20.26 -21.66
C CYS A 110 9.18 19.16 -20.93
N VAL A 111 7.90 19.08 -21.28
CA VAL A 111 6.98 18.02 -20.86
C VAL A 111 6.76 17.09 -22.05
N VAL A 112 6.92 15.79 -21.84
CA VAL A 112 6.68 14.74 -22.84
C VAL A 112 5.39 14.03 -22.47
N THR A 113 4.45 13.99 -23.41
CA THR A 113 3.11 13.41 -23.30
C THR A 113 2.87 12.38 -24.39
#